data_AF-A0A8J4F183-F1
#
_entry.id   AF-A0A8J4F183-F1
#
_cell.length_a   1.000
_cell.length_b   1.000
_cell.length_c   1.000
_cell.angle_alpha   90.00
_cell.angle_beta   90.00
_cell.angle_gamma   90.00
#
_symmetry.space_group_name_H-M   'P 1'
#
loop_
_entity.id
_entity.type
_entity.pdbx_description
1 polymer ?
#
loop_
_entity_poly.entity_id
_entity_poly.type
_entity_poly.pdbx_seq_one_letter_code
_entity_poly.pdbx_strand_id
1 'polypeptide(L)'
;MHDLNLTAKELHEQEEQRLMLQQVNNADAHSTVSTTGSRSSGSSSSSASSDSSVEEAETAVVEMLLETYFMHVDNTYNKLQTLHEYIGDTEDLVNIKLDQHRNQLITIDLILTACTTVLAMMTVVGAWFGMNLDSGLQEAPGVFTDVALYSSVIGVALLLLFVFWLWRAKLIIY
;
A
#
# COMPACT_ATOMS: atom_id res chain seq x y z
N MET A 1 -24.02 -11.85 24.62
CA MET A 1 -23.27 -11.25 23.48
C MET A 1 -21.96 -10.59 23.94
N HIS A 2 -21.82 -10.11 25.19
CA HIS A 2 -20.60 -9.44 25.67
C HIS A 2 -19.46 -10.41 26.04
N ASP A 3 -19.77 -11.61 26.55
CA ASP A 3 -18.74 -12.56 27.02
C ASP A 3 -17.92 -13.19 25.89
N LEU A 4 -18.51 -13.35 24.70
CA LEU A 4 -17.81 -13.89 23.52
C LEU A 4 -16.68 -12.97 23.04
N ASN A 5 -16.84 -11.65 23.18
CA ASN A 5 -15.80 -10.69 22.83
C ASN A 5 -14.69 -10.65 23.89
N LEU A 6 -14.99 -10.96 25.16
CA LEU A 6 -13.98 -11.08 26.21
C LEU A 6 -13.11 -12.32 25.97
N THR A 7 -13.71 -13.48 25.67
CA THR A 7 -12.96 -14.70 25.39
C THR A 7 -12.10 -14.59 24.14
N ALA A 8 -12.58 -13.92 23.08
CA ALA A 8 -11.78 -13.67 21.88
C ALA A 8 -10.56 -12.77 22.16
N LYS A 9 -10.72 -11.78 23.04
CA LYS A 9 -9.63 -10.88 23.43
C LYS A 9 -8.59 -11.59 24.31
N GLU A 10 -9.03 -12.43 25.25
CA GLU A 10 -8.12 -13.23 26.08
C GLU A 10 -7.34 -14.26 25.26
N LEU A 11 -7.95 -14.87 24.24
CA LEU A 11 -7.27 -15.78 23.31
C LEU A 11 -6.16 -15.08 22.52
N HIS A 12 -6.42 -13.85 22.04
CA HIS A 12 -5.45 -13.07 21.28
C HIS A 12 -4.26 -12.63 22.15
N GLU A 13 -4.52 -12.21 23.39
CA GLU A 13 -3.45 -11.88 24.36
C GLU A 13 -2.62 -13.11 24.74
N GLN A 14 -3.26 -14.29 24.85
CA GLN A 14 -2.55 -15.55 25.12
C GLN A 14 -1.69 -16.02 23.95
N GLU A 15 -2.13 -15.78 22.71
CA GLU A 15 -1.37 -16.09 21.50
C GLU A 15 -0.13 -15.19 21.36
N GLU A 16 -0.26 -13.88 21.60
CA GLU A 16 0.89 -12.98 21.62
C GLU A 16 1.91 -13.35 22.71
N GLN A 17 1.46 -13.72 23.91
CA GLN A 17 2.38 -14.18 24.96
C GLN A 17 3.12 -15.46 24.57
N ARG A 18 2.48 -16.37 23.82
CA ARG A 18 3.13 -17.57 23.31
C ARG A 18 4.18 -17.25 22.25
N LEU A 19 3.91 -16.28 21.37
CA LEU A 19 4.87 -15.83 20.36
C LEU A 19 6.08 -15.15 21.00
N MET A 20 5.87 -14.31 22.03
CA MET A 20 6.97 -13.70 22.79
C MET A 20 7.85 -14.75 23.47
N LEU A 21 7.25 -15.78 24.08
CA LEU A 21 8.01 -16.87 24.70
C LEU A 21 8.80 -17.69 23.67
N GLN A 22 8.27 -17.87 22.46
CA GLN A 22 8.99 -18.56 21.39
C GLN A 22 10.17 -17.74 20.85
N GLN A 23 10.03 -16.41 20.80
CA GLN A 23 11.12 -15.52 20.38
C GLN A 23 12.27 -15.50 21.40
N VAL A 24 11.96 -15.51 22.70
CA VAL A 24 12.96 -15.60 23.78
C VAL A 24 13.72 -16.92 23.70
N ASN A 25 13.03 -18.05 23.53
CA ASN A 25 13.67 -19.37 23.42
C ASN A 25 14.57 -19.49 22.17
N ASN A 26 14.26 -18.78 21.08
CA ASN A 26 15.08 -18.80 19.87
C ASN A 26 16.32 -17.90 19.95
N ALA A 27 16.31 -16.88 20.83
CA ALA A 27 17.47 -16.00 21.03
C ALA A 27 18.61 -16.71 21.79
N ASP A 28 18.28 -17.64 22.70
CA ASP A 28 19.29 -18.44 23.42
C ASP A 28 19.96 -19.52 22.53
N ALA A 29 19.35 -19.88 21.40
CA ALA A 29 19.90 -20.84 20.44
C ALA A 29 20.95 -20.25 19.47
N HIS A 30 21.11 -18.92 19.42
CA HIS A 30 22.01 -18.24 18.48
C HIS A 30 23.27 -17.63 19.13
N SER A 31 23.59 -17.97 20.39
CA SER A 31 24.79 -17.49 21.08
C SER A 31 25.79 -18.62 21.40
N THR A 32 26.20 -19.37 20.38
CA THR A 32 27.41 -20.20 20.44
C THR A 32 28.14 -20.19 19.10
N VAL A 33 28.74 -19.07 18.73
CA VAL A 33 29.88 -19.08 17.79
C VAL A 33 31.14 -19.13 18.64
N SER A 34 31.67 -20.34 18.73
CA SER A 34 32.91 -20.71 19.41
C SER A 34 34.14 -20.06 18.76
N THR A 35 34.87 -19.31 19.57
CA THR A 35 36.29 -19.02 19.39
C THR A 35 37.10 -20.32 19.48
N THR A 36 37.75 -20.77 18.39
CA THR A 36 39.01 -21.56 18.43
C THR A 36 39.60 -21.68 17.02
N GLY A 37 40.51 -20.78 16.64
CA GLY A 37 41.42 -20.96 15.50
C GLY A 37 42.78 -21.44 16.01
N SER A 38 43.08 -22.71 15.75
CA SER A 38 44.28 -23.42 16.17
C SER A 38 45.55 -22.93 15.46
N ARG A 39 46.60 -22.71 16.26
CA ARG A 39 47.96 -22.37 15.84
C ARG A 39 48.70 -23.62 15.37
N SER A 40 49.05 -23.70 14.09
CA SER A 40 49.98 -24.71 13.57
C SER A 40 51.35 -24.09 13.37
N SER A 41 52.22 -24.29 14.36
CA SER A 41 53.67 -24.07 14.26
C SER A 41 54.31 -25.22 13.49
N GLY A 42 54.69 -24.98 12.25
CA GLY A 42 55.57 -25.83 11.46
C GLY A 42 56.91 -25.14 11.26
N SER A 43 57.94 -25.60 11.94
CA SER A 43 59.32 -25.17 11.75
C SER A 43 59.99 -26.02 10.67
N SER A 44 60.55 -25.40 9.64
CA SER A 44 61.64 -25.99 8.88
C SER A 44 62.56 -24.92 8.30
N SER A 45 63.82 -25.06 8.69
CA SER A 45 65.02 -24.35 8.29
C SER A 45 65.26 -24.32 6.78
N SER A 46 65.78 -23.21 6.27
CA SER A 46 67.04 -23.19 5.53
C SER A 46 67.45 -21.76 5.16
N SER A 47 68.66 -21.42 5.56
CA SER A 47 69.45 -20.26 5.17
C SER A 47 69.68 -20.20 3.65
N ALA A 48 69.11 -19.22 2.96
CA ALA A 48 69.70 -18.47 1.83
C ALA A 48 68.63 -17.67 1.08
N SER A 49 68.17 -16.53 1.58
CA SER A 49 67.41 -15.56 0.76
C SER A 49 67.00 -14.32 1.56
N SER A 50 67.86 -13.31 1.61
CA SER A 50 67.42 -11.96 2.02
C SER A 50 66.52 -11.29 0.96
N ASP A 51 66.40 -11.89 -0.21
CA ASP A 51 65.63 -11.39 -1.37
C ASP A 51 64.19 -11.95 -1.40
N SER A 52 63.98 -13.22 -1.01
CA SER A 52 62.64 -13.84 -1.06
C SER A 52 61.69 -13.39 0.05
N SER A 53 62.22 -12.95 1.20
CA SER A 53 61.43 -12.41 2.32
C SER A 53 60.81 -11.04 2.00
N VAL A 54 61.41 -10.30 1.06
CA VAL A 54 60.87 -9.03 0.57
C VAL A 54 59.72 -9.32 -0.39
N GLU A 55 59.88 -10.28 -1.30
CA GLU A 55 58.80 -10.67 -2.23
C GLU A 55 57.59 -11.33 -1.52
N GLU A 56 57.80 -12.13 -0.47
CA GLU A 56 56.71 -12.64 0.39
C GLU A 56 55.95 -11.51 1.10
N ALA A 57 56.66 -10.48 1.56
CA ALA A 57 56.04 -9.33 2.20
C ALA A 57 55.25 -8.47 1.20
N GLU A 58 55.78 -8.28 -0.01
CA GLU A 58 55.10 -7.55 -1.08
C GLU A 58 53.85 -8.29 -1.58
N THR A 59 53.93 -9.61 -1.75
CA THR A 59 52.78 -10.45 -2.13
C THR A 59 51.71 -10.49 -1.03
N ALA A 60 52.09 -10.57 0.24
CA ALA A 60 51.14 -10.53 1.36
C ALA A 60 50.39 -9.18 1.47
N VAL A 61 51.04 -8.06 1.14
CA VAL A 61 50.40 -6.74 1.11
C VAL A 61 49.36 -6.67 -0.02
N VAL A 62 49.67 -7.21 -1.19
CA VAL A 62 48.72 -7.28 -2.33
C VAL A 62 47.52 -8.16 -1.99
N GLU A 63 47.74 -9.31 -1.34
CA GLU A 63 46.68 -10.23 -0.95
C GLU A 63 45.73 -9.57 0.08
N MET A 64 46.26 -8.86 1.08
CA MET A 64 45.46 -8.13 2.06
C MET A 64 44.63 -7.00 1.44
N LEU A 65 45.18 -6.28 0.46
CA LEU A 65 44.46 -5.27 -0.32
C LEU A 65 43.34 -5.90 -1.15
N LEU A 66 43.64 -7.03 -1.79
CA LEU A 66 42.70 -7.75 -2.65
C LEU A 66 41.55 -8.36 -1.83
N GLU A 67 41.84 -8.90 -0.65
CA GLU A 67 40.82 -9.39 0.28
C GLU A 67 39.94 -8.25 0.82
N THR A 68 40.54 -7.12 1.17
CA THR A 68 39.77 -5.91 1.55
C THR A 68 38.89 -5.43 0.40
N TYR A 69 39.38 -5.51 -0.84
CA TYR A 69 38.63 -5.14 -2.03
C TYR A 69 37.45 -6.09 -2.27
N PHE A 70 37.64 -7.40 -2.16
CA PHE A 70 36.53 -8.36 -2.28
C PHE A 70 35.49 -8.20 -1.18
N MET A 71 35.92 -8.00 0.07
CA MET A 71 35.01 -7.73 1.17
C MET A 71 34.18 -6.45 0.94
N HIS A 72 34.79 -5.41 0.37
CA HIS A 72 34.09 -4.18 0.02
C HIS A 72 33.07 -4.39 -1.10
N VAL A 73 33.43 -5.17 -2.12
CA VAL A 73 32.54 -5.53 -3.23
C VAL A 73 31.35 -6.33 -2.72
N ASP A 74 31.55 -7.33 -1.86
CA ASP A 74 30.46 -8.13 -1.28
C ASP A 74 29.54 -7.30 -0.39
N ASN A 75 30.11 -6.41 0.43
CA ASN A 75 29.32 -5.48 1.24
C ASN A 75 28.49 -4.53 0.35
N THR A 76 29.06 -4.07 -0.75
CA THR A 76 28.35 -3.23 -1.72
C THR A 76 27.25 -4.00 -2.44
N TYR A 77 27.50 -5.26 -2.79
CA TYR A 77 26.51 -6.16 -3.39
C TYR A 77 25.32 -6.41 -2.47
N ASN A 78 25.57 -6.69 -1.18
CA ASN A 78 24.51 -6.84 -0.18
C ASN A 78 23.67 -5.56 -0.01
N LYS A 79 24.30 -4.38 0.00
CA LYS A 79 23.57 -3.11 0.03
C LYS A 79 22.71 -2.89 -1.21
N LEU A 80 23.22 -3.27 -2.39
CA LEU A 80 22.49 -3.17 -3.64
C LEU A 80 21.29 -4.11 -3.65
N GLN A 81 21.42 -5.31 -3.08
CA GLN A 81 20.34 -6.25 -2.90
C GLN A 81 19.25 -5.69 -1.97
N THR A 82 19.62 -5.13 -0.81
CA THR A 82 18.65 -4.48 0.09
C THR A 82 17.96 -3.29 -0.58
N LEU A 83 18.69 -2.50 -1.36
CA LEU A 83 18.12 -1.35 -2.07
C LEU A 83 17.18 -1.79 -3.21
N HIS A 84 17.50 -2.89 -3.88
CA HIS A 84 16.62 -3.51 -4.87
C HIS A 84 15.30 -3.97 -4.21
N GLU A 85 15.37 -4.57 -3.03
CA GLU A 85 14.20 -4.96 -2.23
C GLU A 85 13.39 -3.72 -1.78
N TYR A 86 14.05 -2.64 -1.38
CA TYR A 86 13.41 -1.37 -1.05
C TYR A 86 12.71 -0.70 -2.25
N ILE A 87 13.27 -0.86 -3.45
CA ILE A 87 12.62 -0.46 -4.71
C ILE A 87 11.36 -1.30 -4.95
N GLY A 88 11.42 -2.61 -4.72
CA GLY A 88 10.27 -3.51 -4.84
C GLY A 88 9.13 -3.11 -3.90
N ASP A 89 9.44 -2.86 -2.62
CA ASP A 89 8.46 -2.37 -1.65
C ASP A 89 7.81 -1.04 -2.08
N THR A 90 8.59 -0.17 -2.73
CA THR A 90 8.10 1.11 -3.26
C THR A 90 7.23 0.92 -4.51
N GLU A 91 7.57 -0.04 -5.38
CA GLU A 91 6.76 -0.39 -6.56
C GLU A 91 5.38 -0.90 -6.15
N ASP A 92 5.32 -1.77 -5.15
CA ASP A 92 4.07 -2.26 -4.58
C ASP A 92 3.24 -1.14 -3.94
N LEU A 93 3.91 -0.21 -3.22
CA LEU A 93 3.25 0.98 -2.68
C LEU A 93 2.64 1.85 -3.79
N VAL A 94 3.38 2.09 -4.87
CA VAL A 94 2.89 2.87 -6.01
C VAL A 94 1.72 2.17 -6.68
N ASN A 95 1.77 0.84 -6.83
CA ASN A 95 0.70 0.06 -7.43
C ASN A 95 -0.61 0.17 -6.62
N ILE A 96 -0.52 0.01 -5.29
CA ILE A 96 -1.66 0.21 -4.37
C ILE A 96 -2.21 1.63 -4.46
N LYS A 97 -1.34 2.65 -4.53
CA LYS A 97 -1.76 4.05 -4.65
C LYS A 97 -2.45 4.33 -5.98
N LEU A 98 -1.96 3.76 -7.08
CA LEU A 98 -2.53 3.97 -8.40
C LEU A 98 -3.93 3.34 -8.51
N ASP A 99 -4.11 2.15 -7.93
CA ASP A 99 -5.41 1.49 -7.89
C ASP A 99 -6.41 2.24 -7.01
N GLN A 100 -5.96 2.77 -5.86
CA GLN A 100 -6.79 3.65 -5.03
C GLN A 100 -7.22 4.91 -5.80
N HIS A 101 -6.32 5.55 -6.55
CA HIS A 101 -6.66 6.71 -7.37
C HIS A 101 -7.63 6.37 -8.51
N ARG A 102 -7.45 5.23 -9.18
CA ARG A 102 -8.41 4.75 -10.20
C ARG A 102 -9.79 4.51 -9.58
N ASN A 103 -9.86 3.88 -8.42
CA ASN A 103 -11.13 3.64 -7.74
C ASN A 103 -11.82 4.95 -7.33
N GLN A 104 -11.05 5.94 -6.88
CA GLN A 104 -11.57 7.28 -6.61
C GLN A 104 -12.12 7.97 -7.86
N LEU A 105 -11.42 7.88 -8.99
CA LEU A 105 -11.89 8.48 -10.25
C LEU A 105 -13.20 7.85 -10.74
N ILE A 106 -13.31 6.51 -10.72
CA ILE A 106 -14.54 5.80 -11.11
C ILE A 106 -15.70 6.21 -10.21
N THR A 107 -15.45 6.36 -8.90
CA THR A 107 -16.47 6.75 -7.93
C THR A 107 -16.98 8.16 -8.20
N ILE A 108 -16.08 9.12 -8.44
CA ILE A 108 -16.45 10.51 -8.74
C ILE A 108 -17.22 10.57 -10.07
N ASP A 109 -16.76 9.85 -11.09
CA ASP A 109 -17.40 9.81 -12.41
C ASP A 109 -18.82 9.23 -12.36
N LEU A 110 -19.04 8.17 -11.58
CA LEU A 110 -20.36 7.59 -11.35
C LEU A 110 -21.32 8.61 -10.69
N ILE A 111 -20.85 9.34 -9.68
CA ILE A 111 -21.66 10.35 -8.98
C ILE A 111 -22.00 11.51 -9.92
N LEU A 112 -21.03 12.00 -10.69
CA LEU A 112 -21.24 13.08 -11.66
C LEU A 112 -22.22 12.65 -12.77
N THR A 113 -22.04 11.46 -13.34
CA THR A 113 -22.92 10.93 -14.37
C THR A 113 -24.36 10.77 -13.85
N ALA A 114 -24.55 10.27 -12.63
CA ALA A 114 -25.87 10.17 -12.01
C ALA A 114 -26.50 11.56 -11.76
N CYS A 115 -25.72 12.52 -11.27
CA CYS A 115 -26.16 13.90 -11.07
C CYS A 115 -26.64 14.54 -12.38
N THR A 116 -25.83 14.46 -13.44
CA THR A 116 -26.18 14.98 -14.76
C THR A 116 -27.40 14.26 -15.36
N THR A 117 -27.55 12.95 -15.13
CA THR A 117 -28.73 12.20 -15.58
C THR A 117 -30.03 12.71 -14.95
N VAL A 118 -30.03 12.95 -13.63
CA VAL A 118 -31.20 13.52 -12.93
C VAL A 118 -31.48 14.94 -13.42
N LEU A 119 -30.44 15.78 -13.56
CA LEU A 119 -30.58 17.13 -14.10
C LEU A 119 -31.15 17.11 -15.52
N ALA A 120 -30.72 16.19 -16.38
CA ALA A 120 -31.26 16.03 -17.72
C ALA A 120 -32.76 15.70 -17.68
N MET A 121 -33.20 14.81 -16.80
CA MET A 121 -34.63 14.51 -16.62
C MET A 121 -35.42 15.75 -16.18
N MET A 122 -34.87 16.56 -15.27
CA MET A 122 -35.50 17.83 -14.84
C MET A 122 -35.56 18.86 -15.97
N THR A 123 -34.48 18.98 -16.76
CA THR A 123 -34.41 19.89 -17.90
C THR A 123 -35.39 19.50 -19.01
N VAL A 124 -35.59 18.20 -19.27
CA VAL A 124 -36.57 17.74 -20.28
C VAL A 124 -37.99 18.18 -19.93
N VAL A 125 -38.39 18.11 -18.66
CA VAL A 125 -39.71 18.58 -18.21
C VAL A 125 -39.84 20.09 -18.48
N GLY A 126 -38.84 20.88 -18.10
CA GLY A 126 -38.81 22.31 -18.40
C GLY A 126 -38.81 22.63 -19.89
N ALA A 127 -38.09 21.84 -20.70
CA ALA A 127 -38.03 22.01 -22.15
C ALA A 127 -39.38 21.73 -22.82
N TRP A 128 -40.10 20.69 -22.38
CA TRP A 128 -41.42 20.35 -22.91
C TRP A 128 -42.43 21.48 -22.71
N PHE A 129 -42.42 22.12 -21.54
CA PHE A 129 -43.29 23.26 -21.24
C PHE A 129 -42.76 24.60 -21.78
N GLY A 130 -41.47 24.70 -22.11
CA GLY A 130 -40.85 25.88 -22.70
C GLY A 130 -41.02 26.00 -24.22
N MET A 131 -41.56 24.96 -24.87
CA MET A 131 -41.88 25.00 -26.30
C MET A 131 -43.09 25.90 -26.54
N ASN A 132 -43.05 26.67 -27.64
CA ASN A 132 -44.13 27.55 -28.09
C ASN A 132 -45.34 26.74 -28.61
N LEU A 133 -45.97 25.98 -27.72
CA LEU A 133 -47.17 25.21 -27.98
C LEU A 133 -48.25 25.74 -27.04
N ASP A 134 -49.38 26.12 -27.62
CA ASP A 134 -50.56 26.58 -26.88
C ASP A 134 -51.15 25.38 -26.15
N SER A 135 -50.63 25.12 -24.95
CA SER A 135 -51.13 24.10 -24.07
C SER A 135 -52.12 24.78 -23.13
N GLY A 136 -53.42 24.47 -23.26
CA GLY A 136 -54.46 24.99 -22.36
C GLY A 136 -54.25 24.69 -20.86
N LEU A 137 -53.15 24.03 -20.50
CA LEU A 137 -52.60 23.92 -19.14
C LEU A 137 -52.05 25.25 -18.59
N GLN A 138 -51.63 26.19 -19.45
CA GLN A 138 -51.12 27.50 -19.03
C GLN A 138 -52.23 28.53 -18.77
N GLU A 139 -53.42 28.32 -19.36
CA GLU A 139 -54.61 29.15 -19.13
C GLU A 139 -55.24 28.91 -17.74
N ALA A 140 -54.97 27.75 -17.12
CA ALA A 140 -55.40 27.45 -15.77
C ALA A 140 -54.42 28.07 -14.74
N PRO A 141 -54.91 28.86 -13.78
CA PRO A 141 -54.05 29.55 -12.81
C PRO A 141 -53.30 28.54 -11.93
N GLY A 142 -51.97 28.60 -11.94
CA GLY A 142 -51.09 27.89 -10.98
C GLY A 142 -50.71 26.45 -11.33
N VAL A 143 -51.40 25.79 -12.26
CA VAL A 143 -51.20 24.35 -12.57
C VAL A 143 -49.79 24.07 -13.10
N PHE A 144 -49.26 24.96 -13.92
CA PHE A 144 -47.88 24.88 -14.40
C PHE A 144 -46.86 24.97 -13.26
N THR A 145 -47.05 25.90 -12.32
CA THR A 145 -46.16 26.10 -11.18
C THR A 145 -46.18 24.89 -10.25
N ASP A 146 -47.35 24.30 -10.02
CA ASP A 146 -47.50 23.10 -9.21
C ASP A 146 -46.76 21.91 -9.85
N VAL A 147 -46.97 21.65 -11.14
CA VAL A 147 -46.29 20.54 -11.86
C VAL A 147 -44.78 20.75 -11.92
N ALA A 148 -44.32 21.97 -12.15
CA ALA A 148 -42.90 22.32 -12.13
C ALA A 148 -42.28 22.12 -10.72
N LEU A 149 -43.00 22.49 -9.67
CA LEU A 149 -42.56 22.31 -8.28
C LEU A 149 -42.48 20.81 -7.92
N TYR A 150 -43.53 20.04 -8.20
CA TYR A 150 -43.57 18.61 -7.88
C TYR A 150 -42.51 17.82 -8.64
N SER A 151 -42.31 18.09 -9.94
CA SER A 151 -41.26 17.42 -10.73
C SER A 151 -39.85 17.78 -10.25
N SER A 152 -39.63 19.02 -9.81
CA SER A 152 -38.35 19.45 -9.22
C SER A 152 -38.08 18.75 -7.88
N VAL A 153 -39.08 18.71 -7.00
CA VAL A 153 -38.98 18.04 -5.69
C VAL A 153 -38.74 16.54 -5.86
N ILE A 154 -39.43 15.88 -6.80
CA ILE A 154 -39.22 14.45 -7.07
C ILE A 154 -37.80 14.19 -7.59
N GLY A 155 -37.27 15.05 -8.48
CA GLY A 155 -35.92 14.91 -9.04
C GLY A 155 -34.85 15.03 -7.95
N VAL A 156 -34.97 16.05 -7.10
CA VAL A 156 -34.04 16.24 -5.96
C VAL A 156 -34.16 15.10 -4.94
N ALA A 157 -35.37 14.65 -4.63
CA ALA A 157 -35.59 13.52 -3.73
C ALA A 157 -34.96 12.23 -4.26
N LEU A 158 -35.08 11.94 -5.56
CA LEU A 158 -34.44 10.79 -6.19
C LEU A 158 -32.91 10.88 -6.13
N LEU A 159 -32.33 12.07 -6.33
CA LEU A 159 -30.88 12.30 -6.18
C LEU A 159 -30.43 12.03 -4.74
N LEU A 160 -31.14 12.57 -3.75
CA LEU A 160 -30.82 12.36 -2.34
C LEU A 160 -30.96 10.89 -1.92
N LEU A 161 -32.00 10.19 -2.39
CA LEU A 161 -32.16 8.76 -2.16
C LEU A 161 -31.06 7.94 -2.82
N PHE A 162 -30.64 8.31 -4.03
CA PHE A 162 -29.53 7.66 -4.72
C PHE A 162 -28.21 7.85 -3.95
N VAL A 163 -27.90 9.07 -3.51
CA VAL A 163 -26.71 9.35 -2.69
C VAL A 163 -26.79 8.63 -1.34
N PHE A 164 -27.96 8.63 -0.70
CA PHE A 164 -28.19 7.90 0.55
C PHE A 164 -28.05 6.39 0.37
N TRP A 165 -28.52 5.86 -0.75
CA TRP A 165 -28.36 4.45 -1.11
C TRP A 165 -26.88 4.11 -1.35
N LEU A 166 -26.12 4.96 -2.03
CA LEU A 166 -24.67 4.80 -2.20
C LEU A 166 -23.92 4.86 -0.86
N TRP A 167 -24.30 5.77 0.03
CA TRP A 167 -23.78 5.84 1.40
C TRP A 167 -24.09 4.58 2.20
N ARG A 168 -25.32 4.06 2.07
CA ARG A 168 -25.76 2.80 2.71
C ARG A 168 -25.07 1.57 2.12
N ALA A 169 -24.80 1.57 0.82
CA ALA A 169 -24.17 0.47 0.11
C ALA A 169 -22.67 0.32 0.44
N LYS A 170 -22.08 1.23 1.24
CA LYS A 170 -20.68 1.18 1.68
C LYS A 170 -19.66 1.06 0.53
N LEU A 171 -20.04 1.46 -0.69
CA LEU A 171 -19.16 1.50 -1.88
C LEU A 171 -18.07 2.58 -1.80
N ILE A 172 -18.03 3.37 -0.72
CA ILE A 172 -17.11 4.50 -0.51
C ILE A 172 -15.86 4.08 0.31
N ILE A 173 -15.78 2.83 0.78
CA ILE A 173 -14.65 2.34 1.58
C ILE A 173 -14.03 1.11 0.90
N TYR A 174 -13.25 1.35 -0.16
CA TYR A 174 -12.00 0.63 -0.42
C TYR A 174 -11.12 1.47 -1.35
#